data_AF-A0A1H9QDX9-F1
#
_entry.id   AF-A0A1H9QDX9-F1
#
_cell.length_a   1.000
_cell.length_b   1.000
_cell.length_c   1.000
_cell.angle_alpha   90.00
_cell.angle_beta   90.00
_cell.angle_gamma   90.00
#
_symmetry.space_group_name_H-M   'P 1'
#
loop_
_entity.id
_entity.type
_entity.pdbx_description
1 polymer ?
#
loop_
_entity_poly.entity_id
_entity_poly.type
_entity_poly.pdbx_seq_one_letter_code
_entity_poly.pdbx_strand_id
1 'polypeptide(L)'
;MLIFALFIFVCLCLLGGLSINVARNEFSRIRLQATTDAAILAAADLDQTLDPKSVVQDYFAKAGLADKLDPDDIVVTELINSRQVTATAKYDQPNMLFNIRLNGISDRLPQTFPVAAAGSAKEEISDIEVSLVLDVSGSMQYYDRMENMRKAAKDFAEEVLSADDGAQSGLSEVSLSIVPYSTQAAAPQPILDAMNLGHRHDYSGCVDFEADDFTTTKLPIPTEGHEDDPLDATRRAQTAHVDPYYSETEKNPRFRVCRTDEAFRSTALGGSVSQVQGDIQALTQGGSTSIDVGIKWGVSLLDPSIRDVVSDMIDAGQISGDFEGRPYDYDRPNAMKVLVVMTDGKNEEQWQITDAYASGPSDVFTYWDGYKTRYAVDAPEETHSFYDWRDGWTQRHGDDDYIGNERFYLPHDDTWENLEDKDLTRLDWKDVWTAMRVKYHANEFREDQYGSQSAYDYWTGSDVVTEIDRTEKDTRMENICQAAKDEGIVIFAVGVKIDSTYAKKLRDCVGNDNNYFDVDNDEIDYAFAAIASAINQLRLVK
;
A
#
# COMPACT_ATOMS: atom_id res chain seq x y z
N MET A 1 76.06 50.24 -0.06
CA MET A 1 75.39 49.04 -0.63
C MET A 1 75.05 47.98 0.42
N LEU A 2 75.93 47.69 1.39
CA LEU A 2 75.68 46.69 2.44
C LEU A 2 74.37 46.91 3.24
N ILE A 3 74.09 48.16 3.65
CA ILE A 3 72.86 48.51 4.40
C ILE A 3 71.59 48.23 3.58
N PHE A 4 71.60 48.54 2.28
CA PHE A 4 70.45 48.33 1.40
C PHE A 4 70.20 46.84 1.13
N ALA A 5 71.26 46.05 0.93
CA ALA A 5 71.14 44.60 0.76
C ALA A 5 70.59 43.92 2.03
N LEU A 6 71.03 44.37 3.21
CA LEU A 6 70.55 43.86 4.50
C LEU A 6 69.08 44.24 4.74
N PHE A 7 68.66 45.44 4.32
CA PHE A 7 67.26 45.85 4.37
C PHE A 7 66.37 45.00 3.46
N ILE A 8 66.77 44.75 2.21
CA ILE A 8 66.02 43.87 1.29
C ILE A 8 65.95 42.45 1.84
N PHE A 9 67.03 41.93 2.40
CA PHE A 9 67.04 40.60 3.01
C PHE A 9 66.03 40.49 4.16
N VAL A 10 65.97 41.48 5.04
CA VAL A 10 64.97 41.53 6.12
C VAL A 10 63.55 41.61 5.55
N CYS A 11 63.30 42.42 4.52
CA CYS A 11 61.98 42.49 3.87
C CYS A 11 61.55 41.15 3.25
N LEU A 12 62.46 40.41 2.61
CA LEU A 12 62.17 39.09 2.05
C LEU A 12 61.85 38.07 3.14
N CYS A 13 62.57 38.08 4.26
CA CYS A 13 62.25 37.24 5.43
C CYS A 13 60.88 37.58 6.03
N LEU A 14 60.51 38.86 6.10
CA LEU A 14 59.20 39.29 6.58
C LEU A 14 58.07 38.83 5.66
N LEU A 15 58.21 38.99 4.34
CA LEU A 15 57.21 38.55 3.37
C LEU A 15 57.07 37.02 3.34
N GLY A 16 58.19 36.30 3.37
CA GLY A 16 58.20 34.83 3.42
C GLY A 16 57.56 34.31 4.71
N GLY A 17 57.91 34.89 5.85
CA GLY A 17 57.31 34.52 7.13
C GLY A 17 55.80 34.83 7.21
N LEU A 18 55.35 35.94 6.61
CA LEU A 18 53.94 36.32 6.61
C LEU A 18 53.15 35.29 5.78
N SER A 19 53.70 34.91 4.64
CA SER A 19 53.13 33.88 3.76
C SER A 19 52.98 32.53 4.49
N ILE A 20 54.00 32.11 5.25
CA ILE A 20 53.95 30.88 6.07
C ILE A 20 52.89 30.99 7.15
N ASN A 21 52.78 32.13 7.85
CA ASN A 21 51.75 32.31 8.88
C ASN A 21 50.34 32.24 8.30
N VAL A 22 50.10 32.90 7.17
CA VAL A 22 48.80 32.85 6.48
C VAL A 22 48.48 31.41 6.07
N ALA A 23 49.43 30.70 5.45
CA ALA A 23 49.24 29.31 5.06
C ALA A 23 48.94 28.39 6.26
N ARG A 24 49.64 28.58 7.39
CA ARG A 24 49.39 27.84 8.63
C ARG A 24 48.03 28.16 9.24
N ASN A 25 47.60 29.43 9.16
CA ASN A 25 46.31 29.87 9.66
C ASN A 25 45.15 29.27 8.85
N GLU A 26 45.26 29.30 7.51
CA GLU A 26 44.25 28.69 6.65
C GLU A 26 44.20 27.17 6.79
N PHE A 27 45.36 26.49 6.86
CA PHE A 27 45.39 25.05 7.13
C PHE A 27 44.72 24.69 8.46
N SER A 28 44.95 25.51 9.48
CA SER A 28 44.35 25.36 10.80
C SER A 28 42.83 25.53 10.75
N ARG A 29 42.35 26.56 10.05
CA ARG A 29 40.93 26.84 9.86
C ARG A 29 40.23 25.69 9.12
N ILE A 30 40.81 25.20 8.03
CA ILE A 30 40.25 24.08 7.25
C ILE A 30 40.17 22.82 8.11
N ARG A 31 41.24 22.49 8.84
CA ARG A 31 41.26 21.32 9.73
C ARG A 31 40.22 21.44 10.84
N LEU A 32 40.08 22.61 11.44
CA LEU A 32 39.09 22.86 12.49
C LEU A 32 37.68 22.71 11.93
N GLN A 33 37.37 23.34 10.80
CA GLN A 33 36.06 23.24 10.15
C GLN A 33 35.71 21.80 9.77
N ALA A 34 36.62 21.08 9.12
CA ALA A 34 36.39 19.70 8.73
C ALA A 34 36.15 18.77 9.94
N THR A 35 36.83 19.04 11.06
CA THR A 35 36.59 18.30 12.32
C THR A 35 35.22 18.66 12.90
N THR A 36 34.86 19.94 12.92
CA THR A 36 33.54 20.41 13.37
C THR A 36 32.44 19.75 12.55
N ASP A 37 32.51 19.80 11.21
CA ASP A 37 31.48 19.28 10.31
C ASP A 37 31.29 17.76 10.49
N ALA A 38 32.39 17.00 10.56
CA ALA A 38 32.32 15.56 10.80
C ALA A 38 31.75 15.22 12.19
N ALA A 39 32.10 16.01 13.21
CA ALA A 39 31.66 15.81 14.58
C ALA A 39 30.16 16.11 14.75
N ILE A 40 29.67 17.22 14.20
CA ILE A 40 28.25 17.60 14.30
C ILE A 40 27.36 16.69 13.46
N LEU A 41 27.82 16.20 12.30
CA LEU A 41 27.05 15.23 11.50
C LEU A 41 26.88 13.91 12.25
N ALA A 42 27.98 13.36 12.78
CA ALA A 42 27.93 12.11 13.54
C ALA A 42 27.18 12.24 14.88
N ALA A 43 27.15 13.44 15.45
CA ALA A 43 26.39 13.72 16.66
C ALA A 43 24.92 14.03 16.39
N ALA A 44 24.57 14.58 15.22
CA ALA A 44 23.19 14.83 14.80
C ALA A 44 22.49 13.58 14.29
N ASP A 45 23.25 12.53 13.97
CA ASP A 45 22.75 11.20 13.56
C ASP A 45 21.74 10.63 14.59
N LEU A 46 20.52 10.26 14.17
CA LEU A 46 19.45 9.73 15.01
C LEU A 46 19.69 8.27 15.41
N ASP A 47 20.51 7.51 14.67
CA ASP A 47 20.96 6.16 15.05
C ASP A 47 22.02 6.18 16.16
N GLN A 48 22.59 7.36 16.42
CA GLN A 48 23.60 7.53 17.46
C GLN A 48 22.98 7.42 18.85
N THR A 49 23.30 6.32 19.54
CA THR A 49 22.85 5.99 20.90
C THR A 49 23.64 6.68 22.01
N LEU A 50 24.82 7.25 21.69
CA LEU A 50 25.64 7.98 22.65
C LEU A 50 25.17 9.42 22.82
N ASP A 51 25.50 10.04 23.96
CA ASP A 51 25.22 11.45 24.23
C ASP A 51 25.87 12.36 23.16
N PRO A 52 25.10 13.22 22.46
CA PRO A 52 25.61 14.00 21.32
C PRO A 52 26.78 14.93 21.68
N LYS A 53 26.77 15.53 22.89
CA LYS A 53 27.88 16.36 23.35
C LYS A 53 29.16 15.55 23.49
N SER A 54 29.04 14.35 24.06
CA SER A 54 30.14 13.41 24.23
C SER A 54 30.70 12.95 22.88
N VAL A 55 29.84 12.74 21.87
CA VAL A 55 30.25 12.39 20.50
C VAL A 55 31.08 13.51 19.87
N VAL A 56 30.62 14.76 19.95
CA VAL A 56 31.40 15.91 19.43
C VAL A 56 32.76 16.02 20.14
N GLN A 57 32.79 15.87 21.46
CA GLN A 57 34.03 15.91 22.23
C GLN A 57 35.01 14.79 21.85
N ASP A 58 34.52 13.57 21.61
CA ASP A 58 35.34 12.43 21.21
C ASP A 58 35.96 12.63 19.83
N TYR A 59 35.22 13.22 18.87
CA TYR A 59 35.76 13.59 17.56
C TYR A 59 36.89 14.62 17.67
N PHE A 60 36.70 15.67 18.49
CA PHE A 60 37.75 16.66 18.75
C PHE A 60 38.95 16.06 19.47
N ALA A 61 38.75 15.13 20.41
CA ALA A 61 39.83 14.41 21.08
C ALA A 61 40.65 13.55 20.11
N LYS A 62 39.98 12.76 19.26
CA LYS A 62 40.62 11.94 18.22
C LYS A 62 41.35 12.78 17.18
N ALA A 63 40.84 13.98 16.87
CA ALA A 63 41.51 14.94 15.98
C ALA A 63 42.68 15.67 16.64
N GLY A 64 42.92 15.51 17.95
CA GLY A 64 43.95 16.23 18.71
C GLY A 64 43.64 17.72 18.90
N LEU A 65 42.36 18.07 18.99
CA LEU A 65 41.83 19.42 19.11
C LEU A 65 40.93 19.61 20.35
N ALA A 66 40.94 18.67 21.30
CA ALA A 66 40.07 18.70 22.49
C ALA A 66 40.16 20.02 23.29
N ASP A 67 41.36 20.60 23.37
CA ASP A 67 41.64 21.86 24.06
C ASP A 67 41.19 23.11 23.26
N LYS A 68 40.62 22.93 22.06
CA LYS A 68 40.16 23.98 21.15
C LYS A 68 38.63 24.08 21.05
N LEU A 69 37.92 23.26 21.83
CA LEU A 69 36.48 23.20 21.92
C LEU A 69 36.06 23.48 23.36
N ASP A 70 35.15 24.44 23.55
CA ASP A 70 34.49 24.63 24.84
C ASP A 70 33.23 23.76 24.87
N PRO A 71 33.03 22.87 25.86
CA PRO A 71 31.80 22.12 26.03
C PRO A 71 30.52 22.97 26.07
N ASP A 72 30.62 24.22 26.52
CA ASP A 72 29.50 25.16 26.59
C ASP A 72 29.12 25.75 25.21
N ASP A 73 30.04 25.70 24.25
CA ASP A 73 29.82 26.11 22.85
C ASP A 73 29.18 24.99 21.99
N ILE A 74 28.82 23.85 22.62
CA ILE A 74 28.04 22.76 22.00
C ILE A 74 26.58 22.89 22.44
N VAL A 75 25.73 23.27 21.49
CA VAL A 75 24.28 23.38 21.68
C VAL A 75 23.63 22.20 20.98
N VAL A 76 22.93 21.39 21.78
CA VAL A 76 22.14 20.26 21.29
C VAL A 76 20.68 20.63 21.52
N THR A 77 19.92 20.67 20.44
CA THR A 77 18.47 20.78 20.48
C THR A 77 17.93 19.44 20.00
N GLU A 78 17.42 18.65 20.94
CA GLU A 78 16.73 17.40 20.64
C GLU A 78 15.22 17.61 20.76
N LEU A 79 14.54 17.28 19.67
CA LEU A 79 13.12 16.97 19.64
C LEU A 79 12.99 15.43 19.48
N ILE A 80 11.79 14.87 19.49
CA ILE A 80 11.55 13.41 19.59
C ILE A 80 11.97 12.57 18.30
N ASN A 81 12.26 13.16 17.14
CA ASN A 81 12.54 12.67 15.74
C ASN A 81 13.48 13.65 15.01
N SER A 82 13.96 14.71 15.65
CA SER A 82 14.99 15.56 15.09
C SER A 82 16.04 15.91 16.12
N ARG A 83 17.29 15.84 15.67
CA ARG A 83 18.45 16.17 16.47
C ARG A 83 19.25 17.22 15.74
N GLN A 84 19.31 18.40 16.33
CA GLN A 84 20.16 19.49 15.85
C GLN A 84 21.35 19.68 16.77
N VAL A 85 22.55 19.56 16.22
CA VAL A 85 23.80 19.80 16.94
C VAL A 85 24.51 20.99 16.30
N THR A 86 24.70 22.03 17.08
CA THR A 86 25.53 23.18 16.73
C THR A 86 26.79 23.17 17.59
N ALA A 87 27.95 23.29 16.95
CA ALA A 87 29.22 23.39 17.65
C ALA A 87 30.03 24.58 17.13
N THR A 88 30.61 25.34 18.06
CA THR A 88 31.57 26.39 17.75
C THR A 88 32.91 26.08 18.39
N ALA A 89 33.98 26.13 17.60
CA ALA A 89 35.34 25.93 18.07
C ALA A 89 36.18 27.17 17.73
N LYS A 90 36.94 27.66 18.71
CA LYS A 90 37.75 28.87 18.58
C LYS A 90 39.10 28.68 19.24
N TYR A 91 40.17 29.09 18.56
CA TYR A 91 41.47 29.18 19.19
C TYR A 91 42.39 30.18 18.51
N ASP A 92 43.38 30.65 19.28
CA ASP A 92 44.39 31.58 18.81
C ASP A 92 45.64 30.85 18.32
N GLN A 93 45.91 30.93 17.01
CA GLN A 93 47.10 30.35 16.41
C GLN A 93 48.31 31.28 16.64
N PRO A 94 49.38 30.81 17.31
CA PRO A 94 50.58 31.62 17.52
C PRO A 94 51.25 31.98 16.20
N ASN A 95 51.71 33.22 16.07
CA ASN A 95 52.53 33.61 14.93
C ASN A 95 53.93 32.96 15.00
N MET A 96 54.49 32.56 13.85
CA MET A 96 55.83 31.96 13.79
C MET A 96 56.93 33.01 13.58
N LEU A 97 56.56 34.22 13.14
CA LEU A 97 57.49 35.27 12.71
C LEU A 97 58.03 36.13 13.86
N PHE A 98 57.26 36.33 14.93
CA PHE A 98 57.52 37.43 15.88
C PHE A 98 57.90 36.99 17.29
N ASN A 99 58.42 35.77 17.44
CA ASN A 99 59.14 35.41 18.67
C ASN A 99 60.55 36.04 18.75
N ILE A 100 60.94 36.84 17.75
CA ILE A 100 62.10 37.73 17.82
C ILE A 100 61.68 38.98 18.58
N ARG A 101 62.20 39.15 19.81
CA ARG A 101 62.05 40.37 20.62
C ARG A 101 62.78 41.54 19.96
N LEU A 102 62.27 42.04 18.84
CA LEU A 102 62.64 43.35 18.32
C LEU A 102 61.98 44.38 19.23
N ASN A 103 62.78 44.93 20.14
CA ASN A 103 62.41 46.02 21.03
C ASN A 103 61.75 47.15 20.21
N GLY A 104 60.47 47.41 20.44
CA GLY A 104 59.71 48.53 19.85
C GLY A 104 58.77 48.24 18.67
N ILE A 105 58.76 47.02 18.11
CA ILE A 105 57.82 46.61 17.01
C ILE A 105 56.91 45.44 17.42
N SER A 106 57.32 44.63 18.40
CA SER A 106 56.57 43.47 18.91
C SER A 106 55.21 43.82 19.54
N ASP A 107 55.05 45.04 20.06
CA ASP A 107 53.78 45.52 20.62
C ASP A 107 52.78 46.03 19.55
N ARG A 108 53.22 46.13 18.28
CA ARG A 108 52.41 46.70 17.18
C ARG A 108 51.88 45.68 16.17
N LEU A 109 52.21 44.39 16.34
CA LEU A 109 51.78 43.32 15.44
C LEU A 109 51.01 42.24 16.21
N PRO A 110 49.95 41.66 15.63
CA PRO A 110 49.18 40.59 16.29
C PRO A 110 50.08 39.41 16.64
N GLN A 111 50.13 39.03 17.92
CA GLN A 111 50.93 37.89 18.39
C GLN A 111 50.27 36.55 18.07
N THR A 112 48.96 36.57 17.87
CA THR A 112 48.13 35.43 17.49
C THR A 112 47.19 35.82 16.35
N PHE A 113 46.72 34.82 15.62
CA PHE A 113 45.62 34.95 14.67
C PHE A 113 44.45 34.11 15.17
N PRO A 114 43.24 34.69 15.29
CA PRO A 114 42.07 33.93 15.70
C PRO A 114 41.66 32.97 14.58
N VAL A 115 41.45 31.71 14.95
CA VAL A 115 40.86 30.66 14.12
C VAL A 115 39.51 30.30 14.73
N ALA A 116 38.46 30.36 13.94
CA ALA A 116 37.12 29.98 14.36
C ALA A 116 36.50 29.06 13.31
N ALA A 117 35.79 28.05 13.78
CA ALA A 117 34.92 27.19 13.00
C ALA A 117 33.56 27.11 13.72
N ALA A 118 32.49 27.15 12.96
CA ALA A 118 31.15 26.94 13.47
C ALA A 118 30.37 26.15 12.43
N GLY A 119 29.51 25.26 12.89
CA GLY A 119 28.64 24.47 12.05
C GLY A 119 27.41 24.01 12.83
N SER A 120 26.34 23.76 12.09
CA SER A 120 25.14 23.11 12.60
C SER A 120 24.77 21.97 11.66
N ALA A 121 24.44 20.81 12.22
CA ALA A 121 23.80 19.72 11.50
C ALA A 121 22.43 19.45 12.16
N LYS A 122 21.44 19.13 11.34
CA LYS A 122 20.11 18.68 11.78
C LYS A 122 19.81 17.40 11.00
N GLU A 123 19.36 16.37 11.70
CA GLU A 123 18.66 15.24 11.11
C GLU A 123 17.22 15.22 11.61
N GLU A 124 16.27 14.80 10.78
CA GLU A 124 14.83 14.80 11.02
C GLU A 124 14.17 13.60 10.31
N ILE A 125 13.09 13.04 10.87
CA ILE A 125 12.25 12.05 10.18
C ILE A 125 11.50 12.75 9.05
N SER A 126 11.98 12.56 7.83
CA SER A 126 11.39 13.13 6.60
C SER A 126 10.49 12.13 5.87
N ASP A 127 10.77 10.83 5.95
CA ASP A 127 10.13 9.85 5.07
C ASP A 127 8.83 9.27 5.67
N ILE A 128 7.66 9.55 5.08
CA ILE A 128 6.38 8.97 5.51
C ILE A 128 5.73 8.18 4.39
N GLU A 129 5.23 7.00 4.71
CA GLU A 129 4.48 6.14 3.81
C GLU A 129 3.09 5.91 4.40
N VAL A 130 2.07 6.48 3.75
CA VAL A 130 0.69 6.41 4.21
C VAL A 130 -0.10 5.51 3.29
N SER A 131 -0.93 4.64 3.86
CA SER A 131 -1.90 3.84 3.12
C SER A 131 -3.31 4.11 3.66
N LEU A 132 -4.14 4.68 2.78
CA LEU A 132 -5.48 5.11 3.09
C LEU A 132 -6.49 4.07 2.60
N VAL A 133 -7.09 3.33 3.54
CA VAL A 133 -8.07 2.27 3.30
C VAL A 133 -9.48 2.83 3.47
N LEU A 134 -10.22 2.93 2.37
CA LEU A 134 -11.50 3.64 2.30
C LEU A 134 -12.65 2.69 2.01
N ASP A 135 -13.62 2.64 2.92
CA ASP A 135 -14.86 1.91 2.72
C ASP A 135 -15.69 2.57 1.61
N VAL A 136 -15.95 1.82 0.55
CA VAL A 136 -16.84 2.21 -0.55
C VAL A 136 -17.96 1.19 -0.73
N SER A 137 -18.35 0.50 0.35
CA SER A 137 -19.47 -0.43 0.36
C SER A 137 -20.82 0.25 0.17
N GLY A 138 -21.88 -0.54 -0.05
CA GLY A 138 -23.22 -0.02 -0.32
C GLY A 138 -23.83 0.82 0.82
N SER A 139 -23.38 0.66 2.06
CA SER A 139 -23.83 1.48 3.21
C SER A 139 -23.40 2.95 3.09
N MET A 140 -22.30 3.22 2.39
CA MET A 140 -21.78 4.57 2.17
C MET A 140 -22.68 5.45 1.31
N GLN A 141 -23.70 4.89 0.64
CA GLN A 141 -24.68 5.66 -0.13
C GLN A 141 -25.63 6.49 0.73
N TYR A 142 -25.73 6.18 2.03
CA TYR A 142 -26.68 6.81 2.93
C TYR A 142 -26.07 8.00 3.67
N TYR A 143 -26.91 8.98 3.99
CA TYR A 143 -26.58 10.11 4.87
C TYR A 143 -25.32 10.91 4.45
N ASP A 144 -25.10 11.06 3.14
CA ASP A 144 -23.98 11.80 2.54
C ASP A 144 -22.58 11.30 2.97
N ARG A 145 -22.49 10.07 3.52
CA ARG A 145 -21.23 9.47 4.01
C ARG A 145 -20.15 9.44 2.95
N MET A 146 -20.49 9.02 1.74
CA MET A 146 -19.56 9.01 0.61
C MET A 146 -19.06 10.41 0.25
N GLU A 147 -19.94 11.42 0.25
CA GLU A 147 -19.55 12.80 -0.07
C GLU A 147 -18.63 13.38 1.02
N ASN A 148 -18.98 13.18 2.28
CA ASN A 148 -18.18 13.62 3.42
C ASN A 148 -16.84 12.89 3.49
N MET A 149 -16.81 11.58 3.21
CA MET A 149 -15.58 10.80 3.09
C MET A 149 -14.67 11.36 2.01
N ARG A 150 -15.20 11.57 0.79
CA ARG A 150 -14.39 12.11 -0.31
C ARG A 150 -13.84 13.48 0.03
N LYS A 151 -14.64 14.35 0.66
CA LYS A 151 -14.17 15.66 1.12
C LYS A 151 -13.03 15.51 2.13
N ALA A 152 -13.24 14.76 3.21
CA ALA A 152 -12.27 14.59 4.28
C ALA A 152 -10.95 13.94 3.80
N ALA A 153 -11.04 12.92 2.95
CA ALA A 153 -9.88 12.25 2.38
C ALA A 153 -9.07 13.15 1.43
N LYS A 154 -9.74 14.03 0.66
CA LYS A 154 -9.06 15.03 -0.18
C LYS A 154 -8.35 16.10 0.65
N ASP A 155 -9.01 16.59 1.70
CA ASP A 155 -8.44 17.59 2.61
C ASP A 155 -7.23 16.98 3.36
N PHE A 156 -7.33 15.71 3.77
CA PHE A 156 -6.22 14.95 4.35
C PHE A 156 -5.04 14.79 3.39
N ALA A 157 -5.30 14.38 2.15
CA ALA A 157 -4.27 14.25 1.13
C ALA A 157 -3.56 15.58 0.88
N GLU A 158 -4.31 16.68 0.81
CA GLU A 158 -3.75 18.02 0.66
C GLU A 158 -2.85 18.38 1.86
N GLU A 159 -3.31 18.18 3.09
CA GLU A 159 -2.54 18.52 4.30
C GLU A 159 -1.26 17.68 4.46
N VAL A 160 -1.32 16.40 4.12
CA VAL A 160 -0.19 15.46 4.25
C VAL A 160 0.85 15.65 3.13
N LEU A 161 0.40 15.88 1.90
CA LEU A 161 1.28 16.02 0.72
C LEU A 161 1.75 17.47 0.49
N SER A 162 0.93 18.49 0.73
CA SER A 162 1.30 19.91 0.49
C SER A 162 2.22 20.47 1.57
N ALA A 163 2.36 19.77 2.70
CA ALA A 163 3.42 20.06 3.67
C ALA A 163 4.84 19.87 3.08
N ASP A 164 4.97 19.34 1.86
CA ASP A 164 6.20 19.17 1.08
C ASP A 164 6.50 20.35 0.11
N ASP A 165 5.55 21.28 -0.11
CA ASP A 165 5.66 22.38 -1.11
C ASP A 165 6.71 23.47 -0.77
N GLY A 166 7.48 23.30 0.30
CA GLY A 166 8.49 24.23 0.76
C GLY A 166 9.91 24.01 0.20
N ALA A 167 10.23 22.85 -0.37
CA ALA A 167 11.62 22.49 -0.66
C ALA A 167 11.86 22.14 -2.14
N GLN A 168 12.75 22.91 -2.74
CA GLN A 168 13.43 22.64 -4.01
C GLN A 168 14.31 21.38 -3.93
N SER A 169 13.73 20.20 -3.72
CA SER A 169 14.44 18.92 -3.79
C SER A 169 13.46 17.87 -4.26
N GLY A 170 13.66 17.38 -5.50
CA GLY A 170 12.79 16.40 -6.15
C GLY A 170 12.88 15.00 -5.54
N LEU A 171 12.44 14.88 -4.29
CA LEU A 171 12.12 13.63 -3.61
C LEU A 171 10.87 13.95 -2.79
N SER A 172 9.73 13.35 -3.13
CA SER A 172 8.53 13.49 -2.29
C SER A 172 8.80 12.76 -0.99
N GLU A 173 8.88 13.52 0.11
CA GLU A 173 9.10 12.98 1.46
C GLU A 173 7.96 12.03 1.86
N VAL A 174 6.78 12.25 1.29
CA VAL A 174 5.56 11.49 1.58
C VAL A 174 5.06 10.73 0.36
N SER A 175 4.72 9.46 0.54
CA SER A 175 4.01 8.64 -0.45
C SER A 175 2.64 8.22 0.10
N LEU A 176 1.57 8.37 -0.69
CA LEU A 176 0.21 8.05 -0.27
C LEU A 176 -0.44 7.01 -1.19
N SER A 177 -0.70 5.82 -0.67
CA SER A 177 -1.50 4.80 -1.34
C SER A 177 -2.99 4.93 -0.99
N ILE A 178 -3.88 4.66 -1.93
CA ILE A 178 -5.34 4.63 -1.71
C ILE A 178 -5.85 3.23 -2.01
N VAL A 179 -6.55 2.63 -1.06
CA VAL A 179 -7.17 1.30 -1.18
C VAL A 179 -8.66 1.44 -0.94
N PRO A 180 -9.47 1.67 -2.00
CA PRO A 180 -10.91 1.57 -1.89
C PRO A 180 -11.31 0.09 -1.78
N TYR A 181 -12.16 -0.24 -0.80
CA TYR A 181 -12.62 -1.61 -0.60
C TYR A 181 -14.14 -1.68 -0.42
N SER A 182 -14.70 -2.83 -0.78
CA SER A 182 -16.08 -3.21 -0.47
C SER A 182 -16.15 -4.72 -0.20
N THR A 183 -16.76 -5.52 -1.06
CA THR A 183 -16.72 -7.00 -0.95
C THR A 183 -15.30 -7.53 -1.16
N GLN A 184 -14.48 -6.80 -1.90
CA GLN A 184 -13.08 -7.11 -2.20
C GLN A 184 -12.31 -5.78 -2.31
N ALA A 185 -11.03 -5.80 -2.67
CA ALA A 185 -10.33 -4.61 -3.16
C ALA A 185 -9.53 -4.96 -4.43
N ALA A 186 -9.59 -4.09 -5.43
CA ALA A 186 -8.90 -4.32 -6.70
C ALA A 186 -7.48 -3.76 -6.65
N ALA A 187 -6.51 -4.58 -7.03
CA ALA A 187 -5.09 -4.22 -7.03
C ALA A 187 -4.69 -3.48 -8.32
N PRO A 188 -3.61 -2.68 -8.28
CA PRO A 188 -2.95 -2.18 -9.48
C PRO A 188 -2.53 -3.33 -10.39
N GLN A 189 -2.61 -3.13 -11.72
CA GLN A 189 -2.24 -4.17 -12.68
C GLN A 189 -0.80 -4.69 -12.51
N PRO A 190 0.22 -3.86 -12.25
CA PRO A 190 1.59 -4.35 -12.05
C PRO A 190 1.74 -5.29 -10.85
N ILE A 191 0.97 -5.06 -9.78
CA ILE A 191 0.97 -5.97 -8.63
C ILE A 191 0.33 -7.31 -9.03
N LEU A 192 -0.77 -7.30 -9.78
CA LEU A 192 -1.38 -8.54 -10.31
C LEU A 192 -0.43 -9.29 -11.26
N ASP A 193 0.35 -8.57 -12.05
CA ASP A 193 1.33 -9.16 -12.97
C ASP A 193 2.48 -9.83 -12.21
N ALA A 194 2.89 -9.27 -11.07
CA ALA A 194 3.89 -9.85 -10.17
C ALA A 194 3.36 -11.03 -9.31
N MET A 195 2.05 -11.21 -9.18
CA MET A 195 1.48 -12.31 -8.39
C MET A 195 1.39 -13.61 -9.20
N ASN A 196 1.56 -14.76 -8.55
CA ASN A 196 1.23 -16.05 -9.14
C ASN A 196 -0.28 -16.30 -9.07
N LEU A 197 -1.00 -15.75 -10.05
CA LEU A 197 -2.46 -15.87 -10.11
C LEU A 197 -2.89 -17.03 -11.00
N GLY A 198 -3.61 -17.98 -10.40
CA GLY A 198 -4.41 -18.95 -11.13
C GLY A 198 -5.60 -18.26 -11.82
N HIS A 199 -6.01 -18.81 -12.96
CA HIS A 199 -7.29 -18.47 -13.60
C HIS A 199 -7.40 -17.00 -14.05
N ARG A 200 -6.31 -16.45 -14.60
CA ARG A 200 -6.21 -15.04 -15.02
C ARG A 200 -7.32 -14.61 -15.98
N HIS A 201 -7.84 -13.40 -15.77
CA HIS A 201 -8.78 -12.75 -16.66
C HIS A 201 -8.67 -11.22 -16.65
N ASP A 202 -9.17 -10.58 -17.70
CA ASP A 202 -9.07 -9.12 -17.89
C ASP A 202 -10.26 -8.32 -17.34
N TYR A 203 -11.22 -8.98 -16.66
CA TYR A 203 -12.47 -8.32 -16.24
C TYR A 203 -12.33 -7.45 -14.99
N SER A 204 -11.60 -7.93 -13.99
CA SER A 204 -11.55 -7.32 -12.66
C SER A 204 -10.19 -7.59 -12.00
N GLY A 205 -9.82 -6.80 -10.99
CA GLY A 205 -8.47 -6.84 -10.40
C GLY A 205 -8.38 -7.36 -8.96
N CYS A 206 -9.34 -8.14 -8.49
CA CYS A 206 -9.34 -8.64 -7.11
C CYS A 206 -8.69 -10.02 -7.00
N VAL A 207 -8.16 -10.33 -5.82
CA VAL A 207 -7.50 -11.61 -5.52
C VAL A 207 -8.15 -12.23 -4.30
N ASP A 208 -8.33 -13.54 -4.34
CA ASP A 208 -8.86 -14.32 -3.23
C ASP A 208 -7.70 -14.73 -2.30
N PHE A 209 -7.65 -14.12 -1.11
CA PHE A 209 -6.68 -14.43 -0.06
C PHE A 209 -7.12 -15.60 0.81
N GLU A 210 -6.15 -16.39 1.22
CA GLU A 210 -6.31 -17.49 2.18
C GLU A 210 -6.17 -16.97 3.62
N ALA A 211 -6.63 -17.75 4.61
CA ALA A 211 -6.59 -17.34 6.01
C ALA A 211 -5.16 -17.01 6.50
N ASP A 212 -4.16 -17.76 6.03
CA ASP A 212 -2.76 -17.57 6.41
C ASP A 212 -2.17 -16.26 5.89
N ASP A 213 -2.71 -15.69 4.79
CA ASP A 213 -2.25 -14.41 4.24
C ASP A 213 -2.48 -13.25 5.20
N PHE A 214 -3.45 -13.38 6.12
CA PHE A 214 -3.75 -12.35 7.10
C PHE A 214 -2.82 -12.39 8.31
N THR A 215 -1.91 -13.37 8.41
CA THR A 215 -0.92 -13.46 9.48
C THR A 215 0.39 -12.75 9.16
N THR A 216 0.50 -12.17 7.97
CA THR A 216 1.69 -11.44 7.50
C THR A 216 1.31 -10.19 6.72
N THR A 217 2.17 -9.18 6.78
CA THR A 217 2.06 -7.95 6.00
C THR A 217 2.39 -8.15 4.52
N LYS A 218 3.10 -9.23 4.16
CA LYS A 218 3.60 -9.50 2.80
C LYS A 218 2.51 -9.96 1.83
N LEU A 219 2.63 -9.59 0.56
CA LEU A 219 1.85 -10.23 -0.50
C LEU A 219 2.43 -11.62 -0.83
N PRO A 220 1.58 -12.58 -1.22
CA PRO A 220 2.03 -13.86 -1.75
C PRO A 220 2.57 -13.67 -3.18
N ILE A 221 3.77 -13.08 -3.28
CA ILE A 221 4.52 -12.89 -4.53
C ILE A 221 5.71 -13.87 -4.52
N PRO A 222 5.90 -14.67 -5.59
CA PRO A 222 7.05 -15.58 -5.70
C PRO A 222 8.39 -14.82 -5.68
N THR A 223 9.38 -15.39 -5.01
CA THR A 223 10.74 -14.78 -4.91
C THR A 223 11.65 -15.11 -6.11
N GLU A 224 11.35 -16.15 -6.89
CA GLU A 224 12.12 -16.54 -8.08
C GLU A 224 11.17 -16.89 -9.23
N GLY A 225 10.85 -15.92 -10.08
CA GLY A 225 10.08 -16.13 -11.31
C GLY A 225 8.61 -16.53 -11.09
N HIS A 226 7.74 -16.09 -11.98
CA HIS A 226 6.34 -16.51 -12.00
C HIS A 226 6.22 -17.83 -12.79
N GLU A 227 6.72 -18.93 -12.23
CA GLU A 227 6.32 -20.23 -12.77
C GLU A 227 4.85 -20.45 -12.39
N ASP A 228 3.99 -20.71 -13.39
CA ASP A 228 2.59 -21.15 -13.21
C ASP A 228 2.59 -22.59 -12.65
N ASP A 229 3.26 -22.78 -11.51
CA ASP A 229 3.31 -24.02 -10.76
C ASP A 229 2.07 -24.07 -9.86
N PRO A 230 1.13 -25.01 -10.11
CA PRO A 230 -0.05 -25.19 -9.28
C PRO A 230 0.26 -25.56 -7.83
N LEU A 231 1.50 -25.99 -7.53
CA LEU A 231 1.96 -26.37 -6.20
C LEU A 231 2.69 -25.25 -5.45
N ASP A 232 2.85 -24.08 -6.06
CA ASP A 232 3.43 -22.91 -5.41
C ASP A 232 2.53 -22.44 -4.25
N ALA A 233 3.11 -22.36 -3.05
CA ALA A 233 2.39 -21.92 -1.85
C ALA A 233 1.94 -20.45 -1.92
N THR A 234 2.51 -19.65 -2.82
CA THR A 234 2.10 -18.26 -3.08
C THR A 234 1.01 -18.15 -4.14
N ARG A 235 0.61 -19.24 -4.79
CA ARG A 235 -0.44 -19.23 -5.81
C ARG A 235 -1.77 -18.79 -5.19
N ARG A 236 -2.41 -17.80 -5.80
CA ARG A 236 -3.75 -17.34 -5.41
C ARG A 236 -4.70 -17.36 -6.60
N ALA A 237 -6.00 -17.43 -6.35
CA ALA A 237 -7.00 -17.28 -7.41
C ALA A 237 -7.27 -15.78 -7.64
N GLN A 238 -7.29 -15.35 -8.90
CA GLN A 238 -7.94 -14.08 -9.24
C GLN A 238 -9.45 -14.26 -9.00
N THR A 239 -10.07 -13.34 -8.26
CA THR A 239 -11.48 -13.47 -7.86
C THR A 239 -12.37 -13.56 -9.10
N ALA A 240 -13.14 -14.65 -9.22
CA ALA A 240 -14.03 -14.87 -10.35
C ALA A 240 -14.99 -13.68 -10.59
N HIS A 241 -15.25 -13.37 -11.86
CA HIS A 241 -16.16 -12.29 -12.26
C HIS A 241 -17.63 -12.71 -12.13
N VAL A 242 -18.06 -12.96 -10.90
CA VAL A 242 -19.30 -13.68 -10.56
C VAL A 242 -20.26 -12.86 -9.70
N ASP A 243 -21.55 -13.13 -9.85
CA ASP A 243 -22.63 -12.65 -8.99
C ASP A 243 -23.36 -13.86 -8.35
N PRO A 244 -23.02 -14.19 -7.09
CA PRO A 244 -23.66 -15.27 -6.34
C PRO A 244 -24.96 -14.83 -5.62
N TYR A 245 -25.41 -13.58 -5.80
CA TYR A 245 -26.42 -12.97 -4.94
C TYR A 245 -27.87 -13.02 -5.47
N TYR A 246 -28.80 -13.06 -4.50
CA TYR A 246 -30.22 -12.67 -4.53
C TYR A 246 -31.21 -13.23 -5.57
N SER A 247 -30.82 -13.76 -6.74
CA SER A 247 -31.81 -14.06 -7.79
C SER A 247 -31.58 -15.34 -8.60
N GLU A 248 -32.61 -16.18 -8.58
CA GLU A 248 -32.74 -17.43 -9.34
C GLU A 248 -33.37 -17.20 -10.72
N THR A 249 -34.02 -16.05 -10.93
CA THR A 249 -34.79 -15.73 -12.15
C THR A 249 -34.18 -14.61 -12.98
N GLU A 250 -33.30 -13.78 -12.39
CA GLU A 250 -32.58 -12.75 -13.14
C GLU A 250 -31.26 -13.30 -13.68
N LYS A 251 -31.21 -13.51 -14.99
CA LYS A 251 -29.98 -13.93 -15.67
C LYS A 251 -28.82 -12.95 -15.44
N ASN A 252 -29.00 -11.67 -15.72
CA ASN A 252 -27.86 -10.73 -15.84
C ASN A 252 -27.25 -10.39 -14.46
N PRO A 253 -25.92 -10.52 -14.28
CA PRO A 253 -25.21 -10.08 -13.07
C PRO A 253 -25.40 -8.59 -12.77
N ARG A 254 -25.63 -8.25 -11.50
CA ARG A 254 -25.76 -6.86 -11.00
C ARG A 254 -24.86 -6.58 -9.80
N PHE A 255 -24.59 -7.58 -8.97
CA PHE A 255 -23.81 -7.46 -7.74
C PHE A 255 -22.60 -8.38 -7.80
N ARG A 256 -21.60 -7.98 -8.57
CA ARG A 256 -20.38 -8.79 -8.68
C ARG A 256 -19.53 -8.68 -7.43
N VAL A 257 -18.92 -9.80 -7.05
CA VAL A 257 -18.02 -9.88 -5.88
C VAL A 257 -16.86 -8.89 -6.04
N CYS A 258 -16.18 -8.92 -7.20
CA CYS A 258 -15.19 -7.92 -7.56
C CYS A 258 -15.79 -6.90 -8.53
N ARG A 259 -15.69 -5.62 -8.17
CA ARG A 259 -16.12 -4.51 -9.03
C ARG A 259 -15.12 -4.29 -10.18
N THR A 260 -15.62 -3.71 -11.27
CA THR A 260 -14.86 -3.51 -12.51
C THR A 260 -14.73 -2.05 -12.92
N ASP A 261 -15.29 -1.13 -12.14
CA ASP A 261 -15.09 0.29 -12.38
C ASP A 261 -13.65 0.69 -12.07
N GLU A 262 -13.06 1.52 -12.93
CA GLU A 262 -11.66 1.93 -12.84
C GLU A 262 -11.35 2.65 -11.52
N ALA A 263 -12.31 3.44 -11.02
CA ALA A 263 -12.19 4.14 -9.74
C ALA A 263 -12.11 3.20 -8.52
N PHE A 264 -12.48 1.93 -8.65
CA PHE A 264 -12.35 0.95 -7.57
C PHE A 264 -10.95 0.33 -7.51
N ARG A 265 -10.08 0.58 -8.50
CA ARG A 265 -8.70 0.10 -8.47
C ARG A 265 -7.89 0.92 -7.47
N SER A 266 -7.11 0.22 -6.65
CA SER A 266 -6.22 0.86 -5.69
C SER A 266 -5.12 1.64 -6.41
N THR A 267 -4.72 2.77 -5.83
CA THR A 267 -3.57 3.57 -6.27
C THR A 267 -2.40 3.27 -5.34
N ALA A 268 -1.29 2.76 -5.89
CA ALA A 268 -0.07 2.55 -5.12
C ALA A 268 0.84 3.79 -5.22
N LEU A 269 1.30 4.29 -4.07
CA LEU A 269 2.28 5.38 -3.96
C LEU A 269 1.91 6.61 -4.82
N GLY A 270 0.67 7.09 -4.68
CA GLY A 270 0.20 8.32 -5.29
C GLY A 270 1.00 9.52 -4.79
N GLY A 271 1.61 10.26 -5.72
CA GLY A 271 2.59 11.31 -5.37
C GLY A 271 2.14 12.75 -5.59
N SER A 272 1.19 13.01 -6.47
CA SER A 272 0.67 14.37 -6.67
C SER A 272 -0.68 14.55 -5.99
N VAL A 273 -0.83 15.67 -5.27
CA VAL A 273 -2.10 16.06 -4.64
C VAL A 273 -3.27 15.99 -5.65
N SER A 274 -3.04 16.51 -6.86
CA SER A 274 -4.05 16.55 -7.92
C SER A 274 -4.51 15.14 -8.36
N GLN A 275 -3.58 14.19 -8.52
CA GLN A 275 -3.92 12.81 -8.87
C GLN A 275 -4.71 12.14 -7.75
N VAL A 276 -4.18 12.20 -6.53
CA VAL A 276 -4.80 11.60 -5.34
C VAL A 276 -6.21 12.15 -5.11
N GLN A 277 -6.40 13.48 -5.21
CA GLN A 277 -7.72 14.08 -5.06
C GLN A 277 -8.68 13.69 -6.20
N GLY A 278 -8.16 13.51 -7.42
CA GLY A 278 -8.90 12.99 -8.57
C GLY A 278 -9.39 11.56 -8.35
N ASP A 279 -8.51 10.68 -7.89
CA ASP A 279 -8.81 9.28 -7.57
C ASP A 279 -9.89 9.18 -6.48
N ILE A 280 -9.73 9.93 -5.38
CA ILE A 280 -10.73 10.01 -4.30
C ILE A 280 -12.07 10.53 -4.82
N GLN A 281 -12.08 11.55 -5.66
CA GLN A 281 -13.30 12.13 -6.21
C GLN A 281 -14.07 11.13 -7.09
N ALA A 282 -13.35 10.26 -7.81
CA ALA A 282 -13.89 9.28 -8.74
C ALA A 282 -14.51 8.06 -8.04
N LEU A 283 -14.14 7.78 -6.79
CA LEU A 283 -14.67 6.63 -6.03
C LEU A 283 -16.19 6.59 -6.09
N THR A 284 -16.77 5.40 -6.24
CA THR A 284 -18.23 5.21 -6.17
C THR A 284 -18.56 4.10 -5.17
N GLN A 285 -19.75 4.15 -4.59
CA GLN A 285 -20.17 3.19 -3.56
C GLN A 285 -20.92 1.99 -4.13
N GLY A 286 -20.71 0.80 -3.54
CA GLY A 286 -21.38 -0.43 -3.92
C GLY A 286 -20.68 -1.69 -3.43
N GLY A 287 -21.45 -2.77 -3.30
CA GLY A 287 -20.98 -4.06 -2.77
C GLY A 287 -21.22 -4.22 -1.27
N SER A 288 -20.73 -5.34 -0.75
CA SER A 288 -20.68 -5.69 0.68
C SER A 288 -19.49 -5.01 1.36
N THR A 289 -19.18 -5.35 2.61
CA THR A 289 -18.10 -4.74 3.40
C THR A 289 -17.10 -5.79 3.87
N SER A 290 -15.80 -5.59 3.57
CA SER A 290 -14.69 -6.52 3.87
C SER A 290 -13.48 -5.73 4.34
N ILE A 291 -13.52 -5.34 5.60
CA ILE A 291 -12.48 -4.52 6.26
C ILE A 291 -11.17 -5.31 6.31
N ASP A 292 -11.24 -6.62 6.53
CA ASP A 292 -10.10 -7.54 6.50
C ASP A 292 -9.30 -7.44 5.21
N VAL A 293 -9.97 -7.52 4.06
CA VAL A 293 -9.34 -7.42 2.73
C VAL A 293 -8.79 -6.02 2.49
N GLY A 294 -9.53 -4.98 2.87
CA GLY A 294 -9.08 -3.59 2.76
C GLY A 294 -7.78 -3.35 3.55
N ILE A 295 -7.72 -3.82 4.80
CA ILE A 295 -6.52 -3.71 5.65
C ILE A 295 -5.38 -4.56 5.08
N LYS A 296 -5.65 -5.78 4.58
CA LYS A 296 -4.63 -6.62 3.97
C LYS A 296 -3.93 -5.91 2.83
N TRP A 297 -4.68 -5.34 1.88
CA TRP A 297 -4.10 -4.55 0.79
C TRP A 297 -3.40 -3.28 1.31
N GLY A 298 -4.03 -2.57 2.24
CA GLY A 298 -3.47 -1.34 2.81
C GLY A 298 -2.11 -1.53 3.44
N VAL A 299 -1.97 -2.57 4.26
CA VAL A 299 -0.71 -2.95 4.93
C VAL A 299 0.30 -3.50 3.93
N SER A 300 -0.15 -4.29 2.96
CA SER A 300 0.72 -4.88 1.95
C SER A 300 1.38 -3.83 1.04
N LEU A 301 0.69 -2.72 0.75
CA LEU A 301 1.26 -1.60 0.01
C LEU A 301 2.32 -0.80 0.80
N LEU A 302 2.47 -1.07 2.09
CA LEU A 302 3.51 -0.51 2.96
C LEU A 302 4.65 -1.51 3.18
N ASP A 303 4.56 -2.74 2.68
CA ASP A 303 5.54 -3.79 2.94
C ASP A 303 6.73 -3.74 1.96
N PRO A 304 7.99 -3.85 2.43
CA PRO A 304 9.18 -3.88 1.57
C PRO A 304 9.17 -4.93 0.46
N SER A 305 8.41 -6.02 0.62
CA SER A 305 8.32 -7.11 -0.35
C SER A 305 7.80 -6.69 -1.72
N ILE A 306 7.10 -5.55 -1.83
CA ILE A 306 6.64 -5.03 -3.12
C ILE A 306 7.60 -4.03 -3.75
N ARG A 307 8.76 -3.74 -3.14
CA ARG A 307 9.72 -2.73 -3.62
C ARG A 307 10.17 -3.00 -5.06
N ASP A 308 10.46 -4.26 -5.38
CA ASP A 308 10.85 -4.64 -6.75
C ASP A 308 9.73 -4.36 -7.76
N VAL A 309 8.47 -4.60 -7.36
CA VAL A 309 7.29 -4.26 -8.17
C VAL A 309 7.18 -2.74 -8.36
N VAL A 310 7.49 -1.95 -7.33
CA VAL A 310 7.50 -0.49 -7.44
C VAL A 310 8.58 -0.01 -8.41
N SER A 311 9.79 -0.57 -8.37
CA SER A 311 10.84 -0.27 -9.34
C SER A 311 10.39 -0.61 -10.78
N ASP A 312 9.71 -1.75 -10.99
CA ASP A 312 9.11 -2.10 -12.29
C ASP A 312 8.03 -1.09 -12.73
N MET A 313 7.22 -0.59 -11.79
CA MET A 313 6.21 0.44 -12.06
C MET A 313 6.81 1.79 -12.45
N ILE A 314 7.95 2.14 -11.85
CA ILE A 314 8.74 3.35 -12.18
C ILE A 314 9.34 3.21 -13.57
N ASP A 315 9.97 2.07 -13.88
CA ASP A 315 10.53 1.77 -15.20
C ASP A 315 9.46 1.78 -16.30
N ALA A 316 8.24 1.35 -15.98
CA ALA A 316 7.08 1.43 -16.86
C ALA A 316 6.47 2.84 -16.99
N GLY A 317 6.96 3.82 -16.21
CA GLY A 317 6.47 5.20 -16.20
C GLY A 317 5.08 5.39 -15.59
N GLN A 318 4.64 4.46 -14.73
CA GLN A 318 3.33 4.49 -14.08
C GLN A 318 3.33 5.25 -12.76
N ILE A 319 4.49 5.27 -12.07
CA ILE A 319 4.73 5.97 -10.81
C ILE A 319 5.92 6.92 -10.99
N SER A 320 6.00 8.01 -10.19
CA SER A 320 7.15 8.92 -10.22
C SER A 320 8.42 8.20 -9.77
N GLY A 321 9.55 8.49 -10.44
CA GLY A 321 10.87 8.01 -10.01
C GLY A 321 11.31 8.52 -8.62
N ASP A 322 10.59 9.51 -8.07
CA ASP A 322 10.82 9.99 -6.70
C ASP A 322 10.53 8.93 -5.63
N PHE A 323 9.76 7.89 -5.97
CA PHE A 323 9.41 6.78 -5.07
C PHE A 323 10.35 5.58 -5.17
N GLU A 324 11.47 5.70 -5.88
CA GLU A 324 12.47 4.64 -5.99
C GLU A 324 12.94 4.18 -4.60
N GLY A 325 12.99 2.87 -4.38
CA GLY A 325 13.36 2.27 -3.10
C GLY A 325 12.23 2.21 -2.05
N ARG A 326 11.01 2.65 -2.37
CA ARG A 326 9.82 2.47 -1.53
C ARG A 326 9.05 1.19 -1.92
N PRO A 327 8.39 0.49 -0.98
CA PRO A 327 8.31 0.81 0.45
C PRO A 327 9.64 0.61 1.18
N TYR A 328 9.95 1.50 2.13
CA TYR A 328 11.17 1.40 2.93
C TYR A 328 11.16 0.21 3.90
N ASP A 329 12.32 -0.26 4.35
CA ASP A 329 12.41 -1.30 5.38
C ASP A 329 11.75 -0.85 6.70
N TYR A 330 11.17 -1.78 7.45
CA TYR A 330 10.47 -1.48 8.72
C TYR A 330 11.38 -0.92 9.81
N ASP A 331 12.65 -1.28 9.78
CA ASP A 331 13.69 -0.83 10.71
C ASP A 331 14.47 0.38 10.17
N ARG A 332 14.09 0.92 9.00
CA ARG A 332 14.76 2.09 8.43
C ARG A 332 14.63 3.27 9.41
N PRO A 333 15.75 3.86 9.85
CA PRO A 333 15.69 5.07 10.64
C PRO A 333 15.08 6.17 9.80
N ASN A 334 14.30 7.02 10.45
CA ASN A 334 13.73 8.19 9.79
C ASN A 334 12.66 7.93 8.74
N ALA A 335 12.08 6.72 8.74
CA ALA A 335 10.86 6.39 8.01
C ALA A 335 9.71 6.02 8.95
N MET A 336 8.49 6.44 8.61
CA MET A 336 7.28 6.05 9.32
C MET A 336 6.23 5.49 8.36
N LYS A 337 5.62 4.37 8.75
CA LYS A 337 4.52 3.75 8.02
C LYS A 337 3.22 3.96 8.77
N VAL A 338 2.21 4.47 8.06
CA VAL A 338 0.91 4.82 8.63
C VAL A 338 -0.21 4.18 7.83
N LEU A 339 -1.04 3.39 8.50
CA LEU A 339 -2.29 2.87 7.94
C LEU A 339 -3.46 3.70 8.47
N VAL A 340 -4.27 4.27 7.59
CA VAL A 340 -5.51 4.98 7.96
C VAL A 340 -6.68 4.18 7.41
N VAL A 341 -7.50 3.63 8.29
CA VAL A 341 -8.67 2.82 7.91
C VAL A 341 -9.94 3.59 8.22
N MET A 342 -10.84 3.68 7.26
CA MET A 342 -12.18 4.24 7.46
C MET A 342 -13.24 3.20 7.14
N THR A 343 -14.27 3.12 7.98
CA THR A 343 -15.44 2.27 7.74
C THR A 343 -16.70 2.82 8.40
N ASP A 344 -17.86 2.56 7.80
CA ASP A 344 -19.18 2.86 8.37
C ASP A 344 -19.92 1.60 8.85
N GLY A 345 -19.25 0.45 8.80
CA GLY A 345 -19.90 -0.85 8.92
C GLY A 345 -19.07 -1.91 9.64
N LYS A 346 -19.43 -3.15 9.36
CA LYS A 346 -18.84 -4.37 9.90
C LYS A 346 -18.43 -5.27 8.75
N ASN A 347 -17.59 -6.26 9.03
CA ASN A 347 -17.38 -7.32 8.05
C ASN A 347 -18.71 -8.03 7.74
N GLU A 348 -18.98 -8.19 6.45
CA GLU A 348 -20.12 -8.89 5.90
C GLU A 348 -19.67 -10.15 5.17
N GLU A 349 -20.57 -11.12 4.99
CA GLU A 349 -20.23 -12.37 4.32
C GLU A 349 -19.75 -12.13 2.87
N GLN A 350 -18.79 -12.94 2.43
CA GLN A 350 -18.26 -12.94 1.07
C GLN A 350 -18.39 -14.33 0.47
N TRP A 351 -18.65 -14.39 -0.82
CA TRP A 351 -18.73 -15.64 -1.57
C TRP A 351 -17.64 -15.68 -2.63
N GLN A 352 -17.04 -16.84 -2.80
CA GLN A 352 -16.02 -17.17 -3.80
C GLN A 352 -16.46 -18.39 -4.60
N ILE A 353 -15.91 -18.54 -5.80
CA ILE A 353 -16.15 -19.73 -6.62
C ILE A 353 -14.96 -20.65 -6.48
N THR A 354 -15.20 -21.94 -6.32
CA THR A 354 -14.12 -22.93 -6.23
C THR A 354 -13.35 -23.01 -7.54
N ASP A 355 -12.04 -23.31 -7.46
CA ASP A 355 -11.13 -23.33 -8.62
C ASP A 355 -11.67 -24.16 -9.81
N ALA A 356 -12.38 -25.25 -9.53
CA ALA A 356 -12.98 -26.13 -10.54
C ALA A 356 -14.01 -25.43 -11.45
N TYR A 357 -14.63 -24.36 -10.95
CA TYR A 357 -15.67 -23.59 -11.64
C TYR A 357 -15.29 -22.12 -11.82
N ALA A 358 -14.08 -21.70 -11.43
CA ALA A 358 -13.65 -20.31 -11.58
C ALA A 358 -13.25 -20.00 -13.03
N SER A 359 -12.60 -20.95 -13.73
CA SER A 359 -12.26 -20.83 -15.15
C SER A 359 -12.07 -22.20 -15.81
N GLY A 360 -11.60 -22.21 -17.07
CA GLY A 360 -11.48 -23.41 -17.87
C GLY A 360 -12.80 -23.77 -18.55
N PRO A 361 -12.79 -24.82 -19.39
CA PRO A 361 -13.89 -25.11 -20.29
C PRO A 361 -15.13 -25.62 -19.53
N SER A 362 -16.25 -24.92 -19.67
CA SER A 362 -17.54 -25.32 -19.07
C SER A 362 -18.25 -26.38 -19.91
N ASP A 363 -19.35 -26.95 -19.43
CA ASP A 363 -20.28 -27.75 -20.23
C ASP A 363 -21.35 -26.89 -20.94
N VAL A 364 -21.23 -25.56 -20.87
CA VAL A 364 -22.18 -24.62 -21.47
C VAL A 364 -21.69 -24.20 -22.85
N PHE A 365 -22.60 -24.26 -23.82
CA PHE A 365 -22.40 -23.84 -25.20
C PHE A 365 -23.35 -22.70 -25.55
N THR A 366 -22.93 -21.89 -26.52
CA THR A 366 -23.79 -20.88 -27.13
C THR A 366 -23.97 -21.13 -28.61
N TYR A 367 -25.13 -20.73 -29.13
CA TYR A 367 -25.44 -20.79 -30.55
C TYR A 367 -26.40 -19.67 -30.95
N TRP A 368 -26.44 -19.34 -32.23
CA TRP A 368 -27.37 -18.36 -32.80
C TRP A 368 -28.63 -19.05 -33.32
N ASP A 369 -29.81 -18.69 -32.80
CA ASP A 369 -31.09 -19.28 -33.23
C ASP A 369 -31.74 -18.57 -34.44
N GLY A 370 -31.12 -17.52 -34.97
CA GLY A 370 -31.68 -16.64 -35.99
C GLY A 370 -32.12 -15.28 -35.47
N TYR A 371 -32.29 -15.13 -34.15
CA TYR A 371 -32.80 -13.92 -33.50
C TYR A 371 -31.93 -13.44 -32.33
N LYS A 372 -31.43 -14.36 -31.50
CA LYS A 372 -30.58 -14.07 -30.34
C LYS A 372 -29.63 -15.23 -30.03
N THR A 373 -28.60 -14.95 -29.24
CA THR A 373 -27.73 -15.99 -28.71
C THR A 373 -28.48 -16.80 -27.66
N ARG A 374 -28.47 -18.13 -27.83
CA ARG A 374 -29.03 -19.13 -26.93
C ARG A 374 -27.93 -19.89 -26.21
N TYR A 375 -28.30 -20.57 -25.14
CA TYR A 375 -27.42 -21.39 -24.33
C TYR A 375 -27.91 -22.83 -24.38
N ALA A 376 -26.97 -23.76 -24.35
CA ALA A 376 -27.20 -25.19 -24.30
C ALA A 376 -26.22 -25.82 -23.32
N VAL A 377 -26.62 -26.86 -22.61
CA VAL A 377 -25.78 -27.63 -21.69
C VAL A 377 -25.49 -28.98 -22.31
N ASP A 378 -24.21 -29.32 -22.47
CA ASP A 378 -23.79 -30.64 -22.96
C ASP A 378 -23.97 -31.69 -21.87
N ALA A 379 -25.07 -32.44 -21.97
CA ALA A 379 -25.44 -33.50 -21.05
C ALA A 379 -26.17 -34.60 -21.82
N PRO A 380 -26.02 -35.88 -21.47
CA PRO A 380 -26.85 -36.91 -22.08
C PRO A 380 -28.26 -36.85 -21.47
N GLU A 381 -29.27 -36.87 -22.31
CA GLU A 381 -30.65 -37.02 -21.86
C GLU A 381 -30.88 -38.36 -21.15
N GLU A 382 -31.44 -38.31 -19.93
CA GLU A 382 -31.83 -39.51 -19.20
C GLU A 382 -33.15 -40.08 -19.73
N THR A 383 -33.16 -41.39 -20.01
CA THR A 383 -34.36 -42.11 -20.46
C THR A 383 -34.97 -42.90 -19.29
N HIS A 384 -36.21 -42.60 -18.92
CA HIS A 384 -36.95 -43.32 -17.89
C HIS A 384 -37.97 -44.28 -18.50
N SER A 385 -37.92 -45.55 -18.09
CA SER A 385 -38.92 -46.56 -18.48
C SER A 385 -40.02 -46.63 -17.43
N PHE A 386 -41.28 -46.42 -17.85
CA PHE A 386 -42.47 -46.53 -17.01
C PHE A 386 -43.46 -47.54 -17.61
N TYR A 387 -44.35 -48.09 -16.78
CA TYR A 387 -45.36 -49.05 -17.22
C TYR A 387 -46.73 -48.37 -17.36
N ASP A 388 -47.19 -48.17 -18.60
CA ASP A 388 -48.54 -47.72 -18.92
C ASP A 388 -49.50 -48.91 -19.02
N TRP A 389 -50.66 -48.84 -18.37
CA TRP A 389 -51.63 -49.93 -18.33
C TRP A 389 -52.40 -50.16 -19.65
N ARG A 390 -52.39 -49.19 -20.58
CA ARG A 390 -52.93 -49.32 -21.94
C ARG A 390 -51.87 -49.77 -22.95
N ASP A 391 -50.64 -49.27 -22.80
CA ASP A 391 -49.60 -49.38 -23.85
C ASP A 391 -48.38 -50.24 -23.46
N GLY A 392 -48.31 -50.74 -22.21
CA GLY A 392 -47.21 -51.58 -21.72
C GLY A 392 -46.02 -50.76 -21.22
N TRP A 393 -44.80 -51.33 -21.27
CA TRP A 393 -43.59 -50.57 -20.95
C TRP A 393 -43.35 -49.50 -22.00
N THR A 394 -43.46 -48.23 -21.60
CA THR A 394 -43.21 -47.05 -22.41
C THR A 394 -41.97 -46.31 -21.89
N GLN A 395 -41.22 -45.70 -22.79
CA GLN A 395 -40.11 -44.81 -22.45
C GLN A 395 -40.63 -43.38 -22.47
N ARG A 396 -40.29 -42.61 -21.44
CA ARG A 396 -40.39 -41.15 -21.40
C ARG A 396 -38.98 -40.61 -21.26
N HIS A 397 -38.66 -39.63 -22.08
CA HIS A 397 -37.35 -38.99 -22.11
C HIS A 397 -37.39 -37.71 -21.24
N GLY A 398 -36.28 -36.98 -21.16
CA GLY A 398 -36.06 -35.95 -20.14
C GLY A 398 -37.08 -34.82 -20.16
N ASP A 399 -37.70 -34.57 -21.32
CA ASP A 399 -38.76 -33.58 -21.55
C ASP A 399 -40.14 -34.22 -21.90
N ASP A 400 -40.34 -35.50 -21.54
CA ASP A 400 -41.56 -36.26 -21.78
C ASP A 400 -41.93 -36.50 -23.26
N ASP A 401 -40.98 -36.38 -24.18
CA ASP A 401 -41.17 -36.64 -25.60
C ASP A 401 -40.95 -38.13 -26.01
N TYR A 402 -40.86 -38.42 -27.32
CA TYR A 402 -40.60 -39.78 -27.85
C TYR A 402 -39.21 -39.92 -28.53
N ILE A 403 -38.34 -38.92 -28.42
CA ILE A 403 -37.03 -38.84 -29.06
C ILE A 403 -35.95 -38.91 -27.97
N GLY A 404 -35.41 -40.10 -27.73
CA GLY A 404 -34.30 -40.25 -26.80
C GLY A 404 -32.93 -39.93 -27.41
N ASN A 405 -31.91 -39.86 -26.54
CA ASN A 405 -30.48 -39.77 -26.88
C ASN A 405 -30.12 -38.42 -27.52
N GLU A 406 -30.66 -37.37 -26.94
CA GLU A 406 -30.31 -36.00 -27.23
C GLU A 406 -29.16 -35.53 -26.34
N ARG A 407 -28.26 -34.74 -26.93
CA ARG A 407 -26.98 -34.36 -26.31
C ARG A 407 -27.03 -33.02 -25.58
N PHE A 408 -27.98 -32.15 -25.90
CA PHE A 408 -28.00 -30.82 -25.34
C PHE A 408 -29.31 -30.56 -24.63
N TYR A 409 -29.22 -30.11 -23.39
CA TYR A 409 -30.34 -29.52 -22.68
C TYR A 409 -30.41 -28.02 -23.01
N LEU A 410 -31.60 -27.51 -23.30
CA LEU A 410 -31.87 -26.11 -23.66
C LEU A 410 -32.64 -25.41 -22.52
N PRO A 411 -31.94 -24.70 -21.60
CA PRO A 411 -32.55 -24.05 -20.43
C PRO A 411 -33.74 -23.13 -20.71
N HIS A 412 -33.76 -22.47 -21.87
CA HIS A 412 -34.83 -21.53 -22.18
C HIS A 412 -36.17 -22.20 -22.51
N ASP A 413 -36.10 -23.36 -23.17
CA ASP A 413 -37.28 -24.06 -23.67
C ASP A 413 -37.65 -25.24 -22.77
N ASP A 414 -36.75 -25.60 -21.84
CA ASP A 414 -36.85 -26.77 -20.96
C ASP A 414 -37.02 -28.06 -21.77
N THR A 415 -36.19 -28.21 -22.80
CA THR A 415 -36.22 -29.34 -23.74
C THR A 415 -34.82 -29.91 -23.97
N TRP A 416 -34.78 -31.12 -24.50
CA TRP A 416 -33.56 -31.71 -25.03
C TRP A 416 -33.55 -31.59 -26.56
N GLU A 417 -32.37 -31.37 -27.15
CA GLU A 417 -32.20 -31.33 -28.61
C GLU A 417 -30.81 -31.82 -29.06
N ASN A 418 -30.74 -32.32 -30.30
CA ASN A 418 -29.48 -32.51 -31.01
C ASN A 418 -29.18 -31.31 -31.93
N LEU A 419 -28.20 -30.48 -31.52
CA LEU A 419 -27.84 -29.24 -32.23
C LEU A 419 -26.78 -29.44 -33.33
N GLU A 420 -26.83 -30.55 -34.07
CA GLU A 420 -25.82 -30.91 -35.08
C GLU A 420 -25.76 -29.92 -36.27
N ASP A 421 -26.84 -29.19 -36.53
CA ASP A 421 -26.95 -28.18 -37.59
C ASP A 421 -26.52 -26.77 -37.13
N LYS A 422 -26.20 -26.59 -35.84
CA LYS A 422 -25.83 -25.30 -35.26
C LYS A 422 -24.31 -25.15 -35.14
N ASP A 423 -23.86 -23.91 -35.28
CA ASP A 423 -22.50 -23.53 -34.94
C ASP A 423 -22.40 -23.29 -33.42
N LEU A 424 -21.81 -24.26 -32.72
CA LEU A 424 -21.74 -24.28 -31.26
C LEU A 424 -20.41 -23.72 -30.77
N THR A 425 -20.45 -22.71 -29.91
CA THR A 425 -19.27 -22.16 -29.23
C THR A 425 -19.29 -22.56 -27.76
N ARG A 426 -18.32 -23.36 -27.33
CA ARG A 426 -18.13 -23.73 -25.91
C ARG A 426 -17.68 -22.51 -25.12
N LEU A 427 -18.31 -22.24 -23.98
CA LEU A 427 -17.90 -21.20 -23.06
C LEU A 427 -16.90 -21.73 -22.04
N ASP A 428 -15.98 -20.89 -21.59
CA ASP A 428 -15.26 -21.12 -20.34
C ASP A 428 -16.13 -20.68 -19.15
N TRP A 429 -15.89 -21.23 -17.96
CA TRP A 429 -16.64 -20.86 -16.76
C TRP A 429 -16.61 -19.34 -16.47
N LYS A 430 -15.49 -18.67 -16.73
CA LYS A 430 -15.38 -17.21 -16.63
C LYS A 430 -16.39 -16.47 -17.52
N ASP A 431 -16.68 -17.01 -18.71
CA ASP A 431 -17.61 -16.42 -19.68
C ASP A 431 -19.06 -16.72 -19.29
N VAL A 432 -19.30 -17.89 -18.68
CA VAL A 432 -20.60 -18.24 -18.07
C VAL A 432 -20.94 -17.23 -16.97
N TRP A 433 -20.04 -16.98 -16.01
CA TRP A 433 -20.29 -16.05 -14.90
C TRP A 433 -20.36 -14.58 -15.31
N THR A 434 -19.70 -14.23 -16.41
CA THR A 434 -19.87 -12.91 -17.04
C THR A 434 -21.28 -12.74 -17.61
N ALA A 435 -21.83 -13.82 -18.18
CA ALA A 435 -23.12 -13.81 -18.86
C ALA A 435 -24.32 -14.01 -17.92
N MET A 436 -24.16 -14.74 -16.81
CA MET A 436 -25.26 -15.07 -15.91
C MET A 436 -24.88 -15.20 -14.44
N ARG A 437 -25.88 -15.07 -13.55
CA ARG A 437 -25.73 -15.29 -12.11
C ARG A 437 -25.62 -16.77 -11.76
N VAL A 438 -24.98 -17.07 -10.62
CA VAL A 438 -24.83 -18.45 -10.13
C VAL A 438 -26.19 -19.07 -9.82
N LYS A 439 -27.06 -18.35 -9.11
CA LYS A 439 -28.40 -18.84 -8.77
C LYS A 439 -29.31 -19.03 -9.98
N TYR A 440 -29.18 -18.18 -11.01
CA TYR A 440 -29.87 -18.37 -12.28
C TYR A 440 -29.38 -19.62 -13.02
N HIS A 441 -28.07 -19.85 -13.04
CA HIS A 441 -27.50 -21.08 -13.59
C HIS A 441 -27.96 -22.31 -12.80
N ALA A 442 -27.92 -22.25 -11.47
CA ALA A 442 -28.36 -23.34 -10.60
C ALA A 442 -29.84 -23.71 -10.82
N ASN A 443 -30.71 -22.72 -11.00
CA ASN A 443 -32.12 -22.94 -11.30
C ASN A 443 -32.29 -23.47 -12.74
N GLU A 444 -31.98 -22.65 -13.74
CA GLU A 444 -32.48 -22.91 -15.10
C GLU A 444 -31.60 -23.87 -15.89
N PHE A 445 -30.32 -24.02 -15.52
CA PHE A 445 -29.41 -24.90 -16.24
C PHE A 445 -29.27 -26.27 -15.56
N ARG A 446 -29.73 -26.41 -14.31
CA ARG A 446 -29.41 -27.55 -13.46
C ARG A 446 -30.63 -28.09 -12.74
N GLU A 447 -31.37 -27.25 -12.00
CA GLU A 447 -32.60 -27.70 -11.35
C GLU A 447 -33.61 -28.16 -12.39
N ASP A 448 -33.89 -27.33 -13.39
CA ASP A 448 -34.84 -27.64 -14.47
C ASP A 448 -34.34 -28.84 -15.29
N GLN A 449 -33.04 -28.88 -15.62
CA GLN A 449 -32.39 -30.00 -16.34
C GLN A 449 -32.67 -31.37 -15.71
N TYR A 450 -32.64 -31.46 -14.38
CA TYR A 450 -32.79 -32.73 -13.65
C TYR A 450 -34.13 -32.85 -12.91
N GLY A 451 -34.98 -31.82 -12.96
CA GLY A 451 -36.15 -31.68 -12.09
C GLY A 451 -35.82 -31.87 -10.60
N SER A 452 -34.65 -31.41 -10.14
CA SER A 452 -34.06 -31.81 -8.85
C SER A 452 -33.51 -30.64 -8.05
N GLN A 453 -34.13 -30.36 -6.90
CA GLN A 453 -33.64 -29.40 -5.90
C GLN A 453 -32.20 -29.70 -5.47
N SER A 454 -31.79 -30.97 -5.44
CA SER A 454 -30.41 -31.31 -5.08
C SER A 454 -29.38 -30.84 -6.12
N ALA A 455 -29.78 -30.68 -7.38
CA ALA A 455 -28.92 -30.07 -8.39
C ALA A 455 -28.75 -28.57 -8.09
N TYR A 456 -29.84 -27.85 -7.77
CA TYR A 456 -29.76 -26.46 -7.32
C TYR A 456 -28.85 -26.29 -6.10
N ASP A 457 -29.04 -27.14 -5.08
CA ASP A 457 -28.31 -27.06 -3.81
C ASP A 457 -26.80 -27.31 -3.99
N TYR A 458 -26.41 -28.18 -4.93
CA TYR A 458 -24.99 -28.39 -5.27
C TYR A 458 -24.34 -27.11 -5.82
N TRP A 459 -25.02 -26.44 -6.76
CA TRP A 459 -24.50 -25.24 -7.42
C TRP A 459 -24.53 -23.99 -6.55
N THR A 460 -25.38 -23.97 -5.53
CA THR A 460 -25.45 -22.87 -4.55
C THR A 460 -24.75 -23.19 -3.23
N GLY A 461 -24.29 -24.43 -3.06
CA GLY A 461 -23.56 -24.91 -1.89
C GLY A 461 -22.05 -24.85 -2.04
N SER A 462 -21.36 -25.33 -1.02
CA SER A 462 -19.89 -25.24 -0.85
C SER A 462 -19.07 -25.98 -1.91
N ASP A 463 -19.67 -26.85 -2.71
CA ASP A 463 -18.97 -27.53 -3.82
C ASP A 463 -18.61 -26.55 -4.95
N VAL A 464 -19.44 -25.52 -5.16
CA VAL A 464 -19.24 -24.51 -6.21
C VAL A 464 -18.99 -23.13 -5.61
N VAL A 465 -19.75 -22.76 -4.56
CA VAL A 465 -19.71 -21.44 -3.93
C VAL A 465 -19.23 -21.57 -2.50
N THR A 466 -18.02 -21.11 -2.22
CA THR A 466 -17.48 -21.05 -0.85
C THR A 466 -17.88 -19.75 -0.18
N GLU A 467 -18.42 -19.83 1.03
CA GLU A 467 -18.71 -18.67 1.87
C GLU A 467 -17.60 -18.43 2.88
N ILE A 468 -17.17 -17.18 3.00
CA ILE A 468 -16.34 -16.69 4.10
C ILE A 468 -17.27 -15.88 5.01
N ASP A 469 -17.56 -16.46 6.17
CA ASP A 469 -18.49 -15.88 7.13
C ASP A 469 -17.88 -14.69 7.89
N ARG A 470 -18.73 -13.93 8.60
CA ARG A 470 -18.30 -12.75 9.36
C ARG A 470 -17.28 -13.06 10.46
N THR A 471 -17.35 -14.23 11.08
CA THR A 471 -16.47 -14.62 12.19
C THR A 471 -15.05 -14.87 11.70
N GLU A 472 -14.92 -15.54 10.56
CA GLU A 472 -13.65 -15.77 9.89
C GLU A 472 -13.03 -14.43 9.44
N LYS A 473 -13.82 -13.54 8.83
CA LYS A 473 -13.34 -12.20 8.41
C LYS A 473 -12.92 -11.32 9.57
N ASP A 474 -13.65 -11.38 10.67
CA ASP A 474 -13.25 -10.70 11.90
C ASP A 474 -11.92 -11.24 12.46
N THR A 475 -11.71 -12.56 12.40
CA THR A 475 -10.44 -13.19 12.81
C THR A 475 -9.30 -12.77 11.89
N ARG A 476 -9.53 -12.74 10.57
CA ARG A 476 -8.58 -12.25 9.56
C ARG A 476 -8.20 -10.80 9.81
N MET A 477 -9.18 -9.94 10.08
CA MET A 477 -8.95 -8.54 10.45
C MET A 477 -8.07 -8.43 11.70
N GLU A 478 -8.38 -9.17 12.76
CA GLU A 478 -7.59 -9.17 13.99
C GLU A 478 -6.13 -9.62 13.74
N ASN A 479 -5.93 -10.67 12.93
CA ASN A 479 -4.61 -11.19 12.58
C ASN A 479 -3.78 -10.17 11.79
N ILE A 480 -4.36 -9.53 10.77
CA ILE A 480 -3.60 -8.60 9.91
C ILE A 480 -3.28 -7.30 10.64
N CYS A 481 -4.17 -6.83 11.50
CA CYS A 481 -3.88 -5.69 12.37
C CYS A 481 -2.75 -6.02 13.36
N GLN A 482 -2.70 -7.26 13.88
CA GLN A 482 -1.60 -7.68 14.74
C GLN A 482 -0.28 -7.75 13.98
N ALA A 483 -0.26 -8.36 12.79
CA ALA A 483 0.92 -8.41 11.93
C ALA A 483 1.45 -7.01 11.59
N ALA A 484 0.56 -6.07 11.27
CA ALA A 484 0.95 -4.68 11.00
C ALA A 484 1.58 -3.99 12.23
N LYS A 485 1.01 -4.21 13.43
CA LYS A 485 1.57 -3.66 14.68
C LYS A 485 2.91 -4.29 15.04
N ASP A 486 3.09 -5.58 14.78
CA ASP A 486 4.34 -6.29 15.05
C ASP A 486 5.50 -5.76 14.19
N GLU A 487 5.21 -5.28 12.98
CA GLU A 487 6.14 -4.57 12.08
C GLU A 487 6.25 -3.06 12.36
N GLY A 488 5.59 -2.55 13.42
CA GLY A 488 5.68 -1.15 13.83
C GLY A 488 4.85 -0.15 13.01
N ILE A 489 3.90 -0.61 12.19
CA ILE A 489 2.99 0.26 11.43
C ILE A 489 2.02 0.96 12.39
N VAL A 490 1.93 2.29 12.29
CA VAL A 490 0.98 3.08 13.07
C VAL A 490 -0.39 3.01 12.42
N ILE A 491 -1.36 2.42 13.12
CA ILE A 491 -2.74 2.31 12.61
C ILE A 491 -3.59 3.44 13.20
N PHE A 492 -4.38 4.10 12.35
CA PHE A 492 -5.49 4.98 12.70
C PHE A 492 -6.78 4.39 12.15
N ALA A 493 -7.88 4.48 12.90
CA ALA A 493 -9.18 4.03 12.44
C ALA A 493 -10.26 5.10 12.66
N VAL A 494 -11.10 5.31 11.66
CA VAL A 494 -12.26 6.21 11.67
C VAL A 494 -13.52 5.38 11.50
N GLY A 495 -14.28 5.23 12.57
CA GLY A 495 -15.58 4.57 12.58
C GLY A 495 -16.70 5.58 12.41
N VAL A 496 -17.50 5.45 11.34
CA VAL A 496 -18.62 6.37 11.06
C VAL A 496 -19.94 5.75 11.46
N LYS A 497 -20.53 6.21 12.57
CA LYS A 497 -21.82 5.70 13.09
C LYS A 497 -21.87 4.16 13.20
N ILE A 498 -20.82 3.56 13.74
CA ILE A 498 -20.71 2.11 13.88
C ILE A 498 -21.29 1.62 15.21
N ASP A 499 -21.80 0.38 15.23
CA ASP A 499 -22.27 -0.23 16.48
C ASP A 499 -21.10 -0.48 17.45
N SER A 500 -21.39 -0.35 18.74
CA SER A 500 -20.41 -0.44 19.84
C SER A 500 -19.55 -1.72 19.83
N THR A 501 -20.09 -2.84 19.32
CA THR A 501 -19.38 -4.11 19.21
C THR A 501 -18.28 -4.04 18.16
N TYR A 502 -18.58 -3.47 16.99
CA TYR A 502 -17.61 -3.33 15.90
C TYR A 502 -16.63 -2.19 16.15
N ALA A 503 -17.08 -1.14 16.83
CA ALA A 503 -16.19 -0.10 17.36
C ALA A 503 -15.10 -0.70 18.27
N LYS A 504 -15.43 -1.72 19.08
CA LYS A 504 -14.43 -2.44 19.88
C LYS A 504 -13.41 -3.16 19.00
N LYS A 505 -13.83 -3.85 17.94
CA LYS A 505 -12.92 -4.57 17.03
C LYS A 505 -11.94 -3.63 16.31
N LEU A 506 -12.42 -2.46 15.85
CA LEU A 506 -11.56 -1.44 15.27
C LEU A 506 -10.58 -0.85 16.30
N ARG A 507 -11.03 -0.60 17.54
CA ARG A 507 -10.13 -0.18 18.62
C ARG A 507 -9.05 -1.23 18.92
N ASP A 508 -9.42 -2.50 18.97
CA ASP A 508 -8.49 -3.61 19.21
C ASP A 508 -7.46 -3.74 18.06
N CYS A 509 -7.90 -3.51 16.81
CA CYS A 509 -7.03 -3.43 15.64
C CYS A 509 -6.00 -2.30 15.79
N VAL A 510 -6.44 -1.08 16.15
CA VAL A 510 -5.57 0.09 16.35
C VAL A 510 -4.58 -0.11 17.52
N GLY A 511 -5.01 -0.75 18.60
CA GLY A 511 -4.19 -1.05 19.78
C GLY A 511 -3.97 0.13 20.74
N ASN A 512 -4.42 1.33 20.40
CA ASN A 512 -4.44 2.49 21.29
C ASN A 512 -5.67 3.37 21.07
N ASP A 513 -6.24 3.93 22.14
CA ASP A 513 -7.48 4.71 22.06
C ASP A 513 -7.29 6.10 21.40
N ASN A 514 -6.06 6.62 21.36
CA ASN A 514 -5.79 7.95 20.81
C ASN A 514 -5.86 8.00 19.27
N ASN A 515 -5.69 6.86 18.61
CA ASN A 515 -5.68 6.73 17.16
C ASN A 515 -7.03 6.22 16.60
N TYR A 516 -8.03 6.01 17.47
CA TYR A 516 -9.37 5.62 17.07
C TYR A 516 -10.33 6.81 17.18
N PHE A 517 -11.06 7.08 16.11
CA PHE A 517 -12.03 8.16 16.01
C PHE A 517 -13.42 7.58 15.78
N ASP A 518 -14.31 7.81 16.74
CA ASP A 518 -15.74 7.50 16.63
C ASP A 518 -16.47 8.78 16.23
N VAL A 519 -17.00 8.83 15.01
CA VAL A 519 -17.53 10.08 14.44
C VAL A 519 -18.94 9.92 13.91
N ASP A 520 -19.72 11.00 14.04
CA ASP A 520 -20.91 11.19 13.25
C ASP A 520 -20.56 11.60 11.80
N ASN A 521 -21.54 11.56 10.89
CA ASN A 521 -21.29 11.76 9.47
C ASN A 521 -20.69 13.15 9.14
N ASP A 522 -21.01 14.17 9.93
CA ASP A 522 -20.55 15.55 9.78
C ASP A 522 -19.24 15.84 10.53
N GLU A 523 -18.66 14.85 11.21
CA GLU A 523 -17.40 14.96 11.97
C GLU A 523 -16.25 14.18 11.31
N ILE A 524 -16.47 13.59 10.13
CA ILE A 524 -15.44 12.84 9.39
C ILE A 524 -14.24 13.74 9.07
N ASP A 525 -14.48 15.00 8.68
CA ASP A 525 -13.42 15.96 8.41
C ASP A 525 -12.60 16.29 9.65
N TYR A 526 -13.21 16.36 10.83
CA TYR A 526 -12.48 16.51 12.10
C TYR A 526 -11.53 15.33 12.36
N ALA A 527 -11.97 14.09 12.17
CA ALA A 527 -11.11 12.92 12.37
C ALA A 527 -9.91 12.93 11.41
N PHE A 528 -10.14 13.16 10.12
CA PHE A 528 -9.07 13.22 9.13
C PHE A 528 -8.10 14.39 9.38
N ALA A 529 -8.60 15.56 9.78
CA ALA A 529 -7.75 16.69 10.16
C ALA A 529 -6.93 16.38 11.42
N ALA A 530 -7.50 15.68 12.41
CA ALA A 530 -6.78 15.25 13.61
C ALA A 530 -5.68 14.23 13.27
N ILE A 531 -5.95 13.28 12.37
CA ILE A 531 -4.95 12.31 11.89
C ILE A 531 -3.85 13.02 11.11
N ALA A 532 -4.18 13.91 10.17
CA ALA A 532 -3.18 14.68 9.43
C ALA A 532 -2.32 15.52 10.39
N SER A 533 -2.93 16.18 11.38
CA SER A 533 -2.19 16.91 12.40
C SER A 533 -1.32 16.00 13.26
N ALA A 534 -1.78 14.79 13.61
CA ALA A 534 -0.97 13.82 14.33
C ALA A 534 0.23 13.36 13.50
N ILE A 535 0.05 13.07 12.21
CA ILE A 535 1.14 12.72 11.28
C ILE A 535 2.12 13.89 11.14
N ASN A 536 1.63 15.11 10.94
CA ASN A 536 2.47 16.31 10.85
C ASN A 536 3.17 16.63 12.19
N GLN A 537 2.54 16.37 13.33
CA GLN A 537 3.20 16.46 14.64
C GLN A 537 4.26 15.37 14.79
N LEU A 538 4.04 14.17 14.26
CA LEU A 538 5.09 13.15 14.21
C LEU A 538 6.25 13.57 13.29
N ARG A 539 6.05 14.50 12.35
CA ARG A 539 7.16 15.16 11.62
C ARG A 539 7.88 16.25 12.43
N LEU A 540 7.16 16.97 13.29
CA LEU A 540 7.64 18.23 13.90
C LEU A 540 8.01 18.14 15.40
N VAL A 541 7.19 17.42 16.16
CA VAL A 541 7.30 17.22 17.62
C VAL A 541 8.28 16.13 17.94
N LYS A 542 8.52 15.33 16.93
CA LYS A 542 9.65 14.52 16.93
C LYS A 542 10.73 15.28 16.12
#